data_AF-A0A1Q8VQS5-F1
#
_entry.id   AF-A0A1Q8VQS5-F1
#
_cell.length_a   1.000
_cell.length_b   1.000
_cell.length_c   1.000
_cell.angle_alpha   90.00
_cell.angle_beta   90.00
_cell.angle_gamma   90.00
#
_symmetry.space_group_name_H-M   'P 1'
#
loop_
_entity.id
_entity.type
_entity.pdbx_description
1 polymer ?
#
loop_
_entity_poly.entity_id
_entity_poly.type
_entity_poly.pdbx_seq_one_letter_code
_entity_poly.pdbx_strand_id
1 'polypeptide(L)' 'MSFSLSRSRSDYDHAVALFPTSVPASWVGADSTACQTALTKASGLLSALAARYDTAFSKLSVIESRNSSIGTSPS' A
#
# COMPACT_ATOMS: atom_id res chain seq x y z
N MET A 1 18.35 -2.08 12.55
CA MET A 1 17.63 -2.04 11.25
C MET A 1 16.64 -0.88 11.32
N SER A 2 16.77 0.13 10.46
CA SER A 2 15.81 1.24 10.37
C SER A 2 14.73 0.89 9.36
N PHE A 3 13.47 1.04 9.75
CA PHE A 3 12.33 0.86 8.85
C PHE A 3 12.24 2.07 7.91
N SER A 4 12.46 1.85 6.61
CA SER A 4 12.30 2.89 5.59
C SER A 4 10.92 2.79 4.95
N LEU A 5 10.08 3.80 5.15
CA LEU A 5 8.73 3.84 4.60
C LEU A 5 8.74 3.79 3.06
N SER A 6 9.73 4.40 2.42
CA SER A 6 9.90 4.38 0.95
C SER A 6 10.26 2.99 0.43
N ARG A 7 11.14 2.27 1.13
CA ARG A 7 11.47 0.88 0.78
C ARG A 7 10.26 -0.03 0.95
N SER A 8 9.58 0.09 2.09
CA SER A 8 8.36 -0.66 2.39
C SER A 8 7.25 -0.42 1.36
N ARG A 9 7.12 0.81 0.85
CA ARG A 9 6.14 1.12 -0.21
C ARG A 9 6.53 0.49 -1.55
N SER A 10 7.81 0.55 -1.92
CA SER A 10 8.30 -0.11 -3.14
C SER A 10 8.06 -1.62 -3.10
N ASP A 11 8.30 -2.27 -1.96
CA ASP A 11 8.07 -3.71 -1.80
C ASP A 11 6.56 -4.02 -1.87
N TYR A 12 5.71 -3.17 -1.28
CA TYR A 12 4.25 -3.25 -1.39
C TYR A 12 3.77 -3.14 -2.85
N ASP A 13 4.23 -2.13 -3.60
CA ASP A 13 3.81 -1.91 -4.99
C ASP A 13 4.23 -3.09 -5.88
N HIS A 14 5.42 -3.66 -5.64
CA HIS A 14 5.87 -4.88 -6.33
C HIS A 14 4.98 -6.09 -5.99
N ALA A 15 4.64 -6.29 -4.72
CA ALA A 15 3.76 -7.38 -4.30
C ALA A 15 2.35 -7.26 -4.90
N VAL A 16 1.79 -6.04 -4.96
CA VAL A 16 0.49 -5.78 -5.57
C VAL A 16 0.51 -6.04 -7.07
N ALA A 17 1.58 -5.68 -7.77
CA ALA A 17 1.71 -5.93 -9.21
C ALA A 17 1.71 -7.44 -9.55
N LEU A 18 2.18 -8.27 -8.63
CA LEU A 18 2.18 -9.74 -8.77
C LEU A 18 0.89 -10.39 -8.24
N PHE A 19 -0.01 -9.63 -7.61
CA PHE A 19 -1.19 -10.18 -6.97
C PHE A 19 -2.25 -10.60 -8.00
N PRO A 20 -2.70 -11.87 -8.00
CA PRO A 20 -3.73 -12.31 -8.93
C PRO A 20 -5.09 -11.69 -8.57
N THR A 21 -5.70 -11.00 -9.53
CA THR A 21 -7.02 -10.37 -9.35
C THR A 21 -8.16 -11.24 -9.83
N SER A 22 -7.87 -12.34 -10.52
CA SER A 22 -8.88 -13.23 -11.09
C SER A 22 -8.45 -14.68 -11.04
N VAL A 23 -9.42 -15.57 -10.81
CA VAL A 23 -9.22 -17.01 -11.00
C VAL A 23 -9.11 -17.34 -12.50
N PRO A 24 -8.41 -18.41 -12.88
CA PRO A 24 -8.36 -18.86 -14.27
C PRO A 24 -9.76 -19.10 -14.84
N ALA A 25 -10.01 -18.70 -16.08
CA ALA A 25 -11.31 -18.86 -16.73
C ALA A 25 -11.76 -20.33 -16.89
N SER A 26 -10.81 -21.28 -16.84
CA SER A 26 -11.10 -22.71 -16.85
C SER A 26 -11.65 -23.24 -15.53
N TRP A 27 -11.58 -22.46 -14.44
CA TRP A 27 -12.06 -22.87 -13.13
C TRP A 27 -13.55 -22.53 -12.98
N VAL A 28 -14.39 -23.56 -12.98
CA VAL A 28 -15.84 -23.43 -12.87
C VAL A 28 -16.35 -24.09 -11.58
N GLY A 29 -17.44 -23.55 -11.03
CA GLY A 29 -18.11 -24.10 -9.85
C GLY A 29 -18.11 -23.19 -8.63
N ALA A 30 -18.61 -23.72 -7.51
CA ALA A 30 -18.74 -22.97 -6.26
C ALA A 30 -17.38 -22.57 -5.68
N ASP A 31 -16.39 -23.44 -5.75
CA ASP A 31 -15.05 -23.19 -5.21
C ASP A 31 -14.31 -22.09 -5.98
N SER A 32 -14.46 -22.03 -7.32
CA SER A 32 -13.86 -20.96 -8.12
C SER A 32 -14.50 -19.61 -7.81
N THR A 33 -15.82 -19.58 -7.57
CA THR A 33 -16.54 -18.38 -7.12
C THR A 33 -16.10 -17.93 -5.72
N ALA A 34 -15.91 -18.88 -4.80
CA ALA A 34 -15.41 -18.61 -3.46
C ALA A 34 -13.97 -18.06 -3.49
N CYS A 35 -13.11 -18.66 -4.32
CA CYS A 35 -11.75 -18.17 -4.53
C CYS A 35 -11.74 -16.77 -5.13
N GLN A 36 -12.55 -16.50 -6.16
CA GLN A 36 -12.69 -15.16 -6.73
C GLN A 36 -13.16 -14.13 -5.69
N THR A 37 -14.09 -14.51 -4.82
CA THR A 37 -14.55 -13.66 -3.73
C THR A 37 -13.43 -13.35 -2.72
N ALA A 38 -12.59 -14.36 -2.40
CA ALA A 38 -11.44 -14.17 -1.52
C ALA A 38 -10.39 -13.24 -2.16
N LEU A 39 -10.12 -13.39 -3.47
CA LEU A 39 -9.23 -12.49 -4.21
C LEU A 39 -9.75 -11.05 -4.21
N THR A 40 -11.05 -10.85 -4.44
CA THR A 40 -11.67 -9.51 -4.38
C THR A 40 -11.51 -8.86 -3.01
N LYS A 41 -11.74 -9.62 -1.92
CA LYS A 41 -11.55 -9.12 -0.55
C LYS A 41 -10.08 -8.76 -0.28
N ALA A 42 -9.16 -9.61 -0.69
CA ALA A 42 -7.73 -9.36 -0.55
C ALA A 42 -7.29 -8.11 -1.33
N SER A 43 -7.73 -7.93 -2.58
CA SER A 43 -7.50 -6.71 -3.36
C SER A 43 -8.05 -5.46 -2.69
N GLY A 44 -9.20 -5.57 -2.01
CA GLY A 44 -9.76 -4.50 -1.20
C GLY A 44 -8.87 -4.14 0.00
N LEU A 45 -8.33 -5.14 0.70
CA LEU A 45 -7.39 -4.93 1.81
C LEU A 45 -6.07 -4.32 1.34
N LEU A 46 -5.55 -4.75 0.20
CA LEU A 46 -4.37 -4.14 -0.42
C LEU A 46 -4.63 -2.67 -0.73
N SER A 47 -5.74 -2.35 -1.41
CA SER A 47 -6.14 -0.97 -1.67
C SER A 47 -6.24 -0.12 -0.38
N ALA A 48 -6.80 -0.68 0.69
CA ALA A 48 -6.84 0.00 1.99
C ALA A 48 -5.44 0.22 2.58
N LEU A 49 -4.51 -0.73 2.39
CA LEU A 49 -3.11 -0.60 2.80
C LEU A 49 -2.37 0.49 2.01
N ALA A 50 -2.61 0.61 0.69
CA ALA A 50 -2.06 1.70 -0.11
C ALA A 50 -2.44 3.07 0.49
N ALA A 51 -3.72 3.26 0.83
CA ALA A 51 -4.18 4.52 1.44
C ALA A 51 -3.50 4.82 2.78
N ARG A 52 -3.13 3.78 3.56
CA ARG A 52 -2.37 3.94 4.80
C ARG A 52 -0.93 4.39 4.53
N TYR A 53 -0.27 3.85 3.51
CA TYR A 53 1.03 4.34 3.08
C TYR A 53 0.96 5.80 2.64
N ASP A 54 -0.01 6.18 1.81
CA ASP A 54 -0.17 7.55 1.32
C ASP A 54 -0.38 8.53 2.48
N THR A 55 -1.19 8.15 3.46
CA THR A 55 -1.39 8.90 4.70
C THR A 55 -0.09 9.04 5.51
N ALA A 56 0.70 7.97 5.61
CA ALA A 56 1.97 7.98 6.34
C ALA A 56 2.99 8.92 5.67
N PHE A 57 3.11 8.88 4.34
CA PHE A 57 3.97 9.82 3.59
C PHE A 57 3.52 11.27 3.78
N SER A 58 2.21 11.54 3.71
CA SER A 58 1.67 12.88 3.93
C SER A 58 1.96 13.40 5.34
N LYS A 59 1.88 12.55 6.38
CA LYS A 59 2.22 12.95 7.75
C LYS A 59 3.72 13.19 7.93
N LEU A 60 4.57 12.36 7.33
CA LEU A 60 6.02 12.55 7.38
C LEU A 60 6.45 13.84 6.67
N SER A 61 5.86 14.17 5.52
CA SER A 61 6.18 15.42 4.82
C SER A 61 5.79 16.67 5.61
N VAL A 62 4.68 16.62 6.36
CA VAL A 62 4.30 17.69 7.29
C VAL A 62 5.31 17.85 8.44
N ILE A 63 5.81 16.75 8.99
CA ILE A 63 6.83 16.78 10.05
C ILE A 63 8.14 17.38 9.51
N GLU A 64 8.59 16.93 8.34
CA GLU A 64 9.80 17.43 7.70
C GLU A 64 9.70 18.93 7.37
N SER A 65 8.55 19.37 6.87
CA SER A 65 8.27 20.79 6.60
C SER A 65 8.33 21.65 7.87
N ARG A 66 7.79 21.16 9.00
CA ARG A 66 7.88 21.86 10.30
C ARG A 66 9.32 21.89 10.82
N ASN A 67 10.06 20.80 10.68
CA ASN A 67 11.47 20.74 11.08
C ASN A 67 12.33 21.71 10.25
N SER A 68 12.07 21.81 8.94
CA SER A 68 12.71 22.79 8.05
C SER A 68 12.38 24.24 8.42
N SER A 69 11.16 24.52 8.87
CA SER A 69 10.71 25.86 9.28
C SER A 69 11.33 26.34 10.60
N ILE A 70 11.67 25.43 11.52
CA ILE A 70 12.39 25.77 12.76
C ILE A 70 13.87 26.14 12.48
N GLY A 71 14.44 25.68 11.36
CA GLY A 71 15.82 25.97 10.95
C GLY A 71 16.07 27.40 10.43
N THR A 72 15.03 28.18 10.15
CA THR A 72 15.15 29.58 9.71
C THR A 72 15.00 30.53 10.90
N SER A 73 16.03 30.62 11.74
CA SER A 73 16.18 31.79 12.63
C SER A 73 16.69 32.98 11.80
N PRO A 74 16.02 34.16 11.80
CA PRO A 74 16.57 35.35 11.17
C PRO A 74 17.80 35.80 11.98
N SER A 75 18.92 36.03 11.28
CA SER A 75 20.08 36.77 11.79
C SER A 75 19.86 38.27 11.64
#